data_AF-A0A945ZVK9-F1
#
_entry.id   AF-A0A945ZVK9-F1
#
_cell.length_a   1.000
_cell.length_b   1.000
_cell.length_c   1.000
_cell.angle_alpha   90.00
_cell.angle_beta   90.00
_cell.angle_gamma   90.00
#
_symmetry.space_group_name_H-M   'P 1'
#
loop_
_entity.id
_entity.type
_entity.pdbx_description
1 polymer ?
#
loop_
_entity_poly.entity_id
_entity_poly.type
_entity_poly.pdbx_seq_one_letter_code
_entity_poly.pdbx_strand_id
1 'polypeptide(L)'
;MFKNKTLLISGGTGSFGNAVLDRFINSDIGEIRIFSRDEKKQDDMRRKYQNSKIKFHIGDVRDKDSINNAMKGVDFVFHAAALKQVPSCEFYPMEAVKTNIIGTSNVLDVAVENSIKKIICLSTDKAVYPINSMGVSKAMMEKVFVAKSRISGNTKVIGTRYGNVMASRGSVIPLFYNQLINNKPLTITNPDMTRFMMTLQNAVDLVLYAFENGESGDIFVQKAPSSSIGQLAEVMKKIFKSKSKVKSIGIRHGEKMHETLLSKEEKLVSEDLGNYFRIPADNRDLNYEKYFEKGLKSFSSEEFNSFNTERLSDKSLAELLASIGYK
;
A
#
# COMPACT_ATOMS: atom_id res chain seq x y z
N MET A 1 16.65 11.15 12.39
CA MET A 1 15.87 11.70 11.26
C MET A 1 14.56 12.37 11.71
N PHE A 2 13.81 11.74 12.63
CA PHE A 2 12.49 12.24 13.06
C PHE A 2 12.50 13.11 14.33
N LYS A 3 13.66 13.30 14.96
CA LYS A 3 13.82 14.10 16.18
C LYS A 3 13.14 15.46 16.09
N ASN A 4 12.17 15.72 16.99
CA ASN A 4 11.42 16.97 17.06
C ASN A 4 10.73 17.36 15.74
N LYS A 5 10.37 16.37 14.91
CA LYS A 5 9.63 16.56 13.66
C LYS A 5 8.15 16.25 13.84
N THR A 6 7.35 16.83 12.95
CA THR A 6 5.91 16.59 12.87
C THR A 6 5.60 15.69 11.68
N LEU A 7 5.00 14.53 11.93
CA LEU A 7 4.52 13.59 10.90
C LEU A 7 3.00 13.65 10.79
N LEU A 8 2.47 13.84 9.59
CA LEU A 8 1.04 13.68 9.31
C LEU A 8 0.76 12.34 8.62
N ILE A 9 -0.25 11.63 9.10
CA ILE A 9 -0.73 10.38 8.50
C ILE A 9 -2.19 10.56 8.09
N SER A 10 -2.42 10.75 6.78
CA SER A 10 -3.79 10.73 6.25
C SER A 10 -4.30 9.31 6.14
N GLY A 11 -5.57 9.08 6.47
CA GLY A 11 -6.08 7.73 6.69
C GLY A 11 -5.49 7.07 7.94
N GLY A 12 -4.98 7.88 8.88
CA GLY A 12 -4.22 7.42 10.04
C GLY A 12 -4.98 6.54 11.03
N THR A 13 -6.31 6.50 10.96
CA THR A 13 -7.14 5.57 11.76
C THR A 13 -7.20 4.15 11.17
N GLY A 14 -6.64 3.93 9.97
CA GLY A 14 -6.51 2.61 9.37
C GLY A 14 -5.47 1.71 10.06
N SER A 15 -5.40 0.45 9.64
CA SER A 15 -4.41 -0.51 10.17
C SER A 15 -2.97 -0.04 9.95
N PHE A 16 -2.68 0.57 8.79
CA PHE A 16 -1.37 1.12 8.49
C PHE A 16 -0.97 2.23 9.47
N GLY A 17 -1.87 3.19 9.73
CA GLY A 17 -1.59 4.27 10.68
C GLY A 17 -1.36 3.78 12.11
N ASN A 18 -2.11 2.76 12.55
CA ASN A 18 -1.85 2.11 13.85
C ASN A 18 -0.46 1.45 13.90
N ALA A 19 -0.06 0.73 12.84
CA ALA A 19 1.27 0.10 12.79
C ALA A 19 2.41 1.14 12.76
N VAL A 20 2.20 2.27 12.07
CA VAL A 20 3.13 3.40 12.14
C VAL A 20 3.19 3.97 13.56
N LEU A 21 2.07 4.16 14.25
CA LEU A 21 2.10 4.61 15.65
C LEU A 21 2.88 3.65 16.54
N ASP A 22 2.64 2.34 16.43
CA ASP A 22 3.36 1.34 17.22
C ASP A 22 4.88 1.41 17.01
N ARG A 23 5.34 1.84 15.82
CA ARG A 23 6.76 2.06 15.49
C ARG A 23 7.31 3.38 16.04
N PHE A 24 6.54 4.46 16.00
CA PHE A 24 7.03 5.82 16.25
C PHE A 24 6.72 6.38 17.64
N ILE A 25 5.76 5.82 18.37
CA ILE A 25 5.24 6.42 19.60
C ILE A 25 6.33 6.58 20.69
N ASN A 26 7.27 5.65 20.73
CA ASN A 26 8.41 5.62 21.64
C ASN A 26 9.69 6.24 21.04
N SER A 27 9.63 6.82 19.83
CA SER A 27 10.77 7.48 19.19
C SER A 27 10.93 8.95 19.64
N ASP A 28 11.95 9.64 19.15
CA ASP A 28 12.21 11.06 19.43
C ASP A 28 11.38 12.04 18.57
N ILE A 29 10.37 11.51 17.86
CA ILE A 29 9.42 12.34 17.10
C ILE A 29 8.66 13.30 18.01
N GLY A 30 8.47 14.54 17.54
CA GLY A 30 7.82 15.59 18.30
C GLY A 30 6.30 15.45 18.31
N GLU A 31 5.71 15.27 17.13
CA GLU A 31 4.26 15.20 16.96
C GLU A 31 3.87 14.23 15.83
N ILE A 32 2.79 13.48 16.03
CA ILE A 32 2.14 12.64 15.03
C ILE A 32 0.68 13.07 14.87
N ARG A 33 0.32 13.59 13.70
CA ARG A 33 -1.04 13.98 13.34
C ARG A 33 -1.78 12.85 12.66
N ILE A 34 -2.82 12.35 13.30
CA ILE A 34 -3.77 11.39 12.73
C ILE A 34 -4.87 12.16 12.03
N PHE A 35 -4.89 12.11 10.70
CA PHE A 35 -5.88 12.80 9.87
C PHE A 35 -6.87 11.80 9.26
N SER A 36 -8.14 11.94 9.62
CA SER A 36 -9.24 11.13 9.06
C SER A 36 -10.61 11.74 9.38
N ARG A 37 -11.67 11.19 8.78
CA ARG A 37 -13.06 11.58 9.06
C ARG A 37 -13.69 10.85 10.25
N ASP A 38 -13.12 9.73 10.67
CA ASP A 38 -13.74 8.79 11.62
C ASP A 38 -13.42 9.20 13.06
N GLU A 39 -14.29 10.03 13.64
CA GLU A 39 -14.17 10.56 15.00
C GLU A 39 -14.15 9.46 16.06
N LYS A 40 -14.92 8.40 15.86
CA LYS A 40 -14.96 7.25 16.77
C LYS A 40 -13.61 6.55 16.82
N LYS A 41 -13.03 6.19 15.67
CA LYS A 41 -11.71 5.54 15.65
C LYS A 41 -10.62 6.44 16.19
N GLN A 42 -10.71 7.75 15.97
CA GLN A 42 -9.76 8.69 16.57
C GLN A 42 -9.86 8.70 18.10
N ASP A 43 -11.08 8.69 18.64
CA ASP A 43 -11.30 8.63 20.09
C ASP A 43 -10.85 7.27 20.69
N ASP A 44 -11.16 6.15 20.02
CA ASP A 44 -10.68 4.82 20.40
C ASP A 44 -9.14 4.79 20.47
N MET A 45 -8.46 5.34 19.46
CA MET A 45 -7.00 5.47 19.43
C MET A 45 -6.49 6.41 20.53
N ARG A 46 -7.17 7.53 20.80
CA ARG A 46 -6.80 8.47 21.85
C ARG A 46 -6.82 7.80 23.22
N ARG A 47 -7.87 7.03 23.52
CA ARG A 47 -8.01 6.28 24.78
C ARG A 47 -7.04 5.11 24.86
N LYS A 48 -6.75 4.44 23.74
CA LYS A 48 -5.80 3.32 23.69
C LYS A 48 -4.36 3.78 23.94
N TYR A 49 -3.92 4.83 23.26
CA TYR A 49 -2.51 5.23 23.26
C TYR A 49 -2.14 6.23 24.37
N GLN A 50 -3.08 7.08 24.81
CA GLN A 50 -2.89 8.06 25.90
C GLN A 50 -1.56 8.81 25.85
N ASN A 51 -1.14 9.23 24.65
CA ASN A 51 0.19 9.81 24.43
C ASN A 51 0.09 11.23 23.88
N SER A 52 0.80 12.17 24.52
CA SER A 52 0.76 13.59 24.20
C SER A 52 1.30 13.95 22.81
N LYS A 53 2.14 13.08 22.21
CA LYS A 53 2.66 13.24 20.85
C LYS A 53 1.59 13.06 19.77
N ILE A 54 0.48 12.40 20.06
CA ILE A 54 -0.56 12.12 19.06
C ILE A 54 -1.57 13.26 19.06
N LYS A 55 -1.77 13.90 17.90
CA LYS A 55 -2.85 14.86 17.67
C LYS A 55 -3.85 14.30 16.66
N PHE A 56 -5.13 14.51 16.92
CA PHE A 56 -6.21 13.99 16.10
C PHE A 56 -6.87 15.14 15.34
N HIS A 57 -6.83 15.06 14.01
CA HIS A 57 -7.39 16.06 13.11
C HIS A 57 -8.55 15.43 12.33
N ILE A 58 -9.74 16.02 12.46
CA ILE A 58 -10.89 15.66 11.63
C ILE A 58 -10.73 16.36 10.28
N GLY A 59 -10.88 15.60 9.20
CA GLY A 59 -10.86 16.15 7.86
C GLY A 59 -10.94 15.12 6.75
N ASP A 60 -11.10 15.62 5.52
CA ASP A 60 -11.17 14.82 4.30
C ASP A 60 -10.09 15.26 3.31
N VAL A 61 -9.40 14.30 2.68
CA VAL A 61 -8.43 14.60 1.62
C VAL A 61 -9.09 15.17 0.37
N ARG A 62 -10.41 14.95 0.20
CA ARG A 62 -11.21 15.53 -0.89
C ARG A 62 -11.41 17.05 -0.74
N ASP A 63 -11.22 17.58 0.46
CA ASP A 63 -11.34 19.00 0.78
C ASP A 63 -9.93 19.57 0.98
N LYS A 64 -9.52 20.45 0.05
CA LYS A 64 -8.18 21.05 0.06
C LYS A 64 -7.93 21.91 1.30
N ASP A 65 -8.93 22.67 1.74
CA ASP A 65 -8.80 23.53 2.92
C ASP A 65 -8.72 22.69 4.21
N SER A 66 -9.48 21.60 4.26
CA SER A 66 -9.45 20.65 5.36
C SER A 66 -8.04 20.06 5.57
N ILE A 67 -7.40 19.54 4.52
CA ILE A 67 -6.05 19.00 4.63
C ILE A 67 -5.01 20.09 4.88
N ASN A 68 -5.18 21.29 4.30
CA ASN A 68 -4.29 22.43 4.51
C ASN A 68 -4.19 22.83 5.98
N ASN A 69 -5.33 22.89 6.69
CA ASN A 69 -5.34 23.18 8.11
C ASN A 69 -4.57 22.15 8.94
N ALA A 70 -4.61 20.87 8.56
CA ALA A 70 -3.86 19.82 9.23
C ALA A 70 -2.36 19.80 8.85
N MET A 71 -1.98 20.43 7.73
CA MET A 71 -0.61 20.37 7.18
C MET A 71 0.32 21.49 7.66
N LYS A 72 -0.22 22.56 8.25
CA LYS A 72 0.57 23.68 8.78
C LYS A 72 1.61 23.22 9.82
N GLY A 73 2.89 23.46 9.56
CA GLY A 73 4.00 23.08 10.47
C GLY A 73 4.32 21.58 10.48
N VAL A 74 3.83 20.82 9.49
CA VAL A 74 4.21 19.41 9.29
C VAL A 74 5.56 19.35 8.59
N ASP A 75 6.41 18.39 8.95
CA ASP A 75 7.67 18.13 8.22
C ASP A 75 7.50 17.02 7.18
N PHE A 76 6.74 15.97 7.52
CA PHE A 76 6.63 14.74 6.72
C PHE A 76 5.19 14.26 6.61
N VAL A 77 4.85 13.63 5.49
CA VAL A 77 3.50 13.09 5.25
C VAL A 77 3.58 11.63 4.82
N PHE A 78 2.81 10.77 5.50
CA PHE A 78 2.45 9.45 4.99
C PHE A 78 1.00 9.48 4.48
N HIS A 79 0.83 9.37 3.17
CA HIS A 79 -0.47 9.45 2.52
C HIS A 79 -1.09 8.05 2.34
N ALA A 80 -1.88 7.63 3.34
CA ALA A 80 -2.53 6.32 3.38
C ALA A 80 -4.06 6.37 3.21
N ALA A 81 -4.65 7.56 3.06
CA ALA A 81 -6.09 7.72 2.81
C ALA A 81 -6.46 7.15 1.43
N ALA A 82 -7.39 6.19 1.40
CA ALA A 82 -7.83 5.58 0.16
C ALA A 82 -9.20 4.88 0.30
N LEU A 83 -9.94 4.79 -0.81
CA LEU A 83 -10.92 3.74 -1.02
C LEU A 83 -10.21 2.54 -1.66
N LYS A 84 -10.21 1.41 -0.95
CA LYS A 84 -9.37 0.25 -1.29
C LYS A 84 -10.13 -1.08 -1.47
N GLN A 85 -11.45 -1.08 -1.30
CA GLN A 85 -12.25 -2.29 -1.48
C GLN A 85 -12.67 -2.39 -2.94
N VAL A 86 -12.27 -3.48 -3.61
CA VAL A 86 -12.55 -3.69 -5.05
C VAL A 86 -14.05 -3.55 -5.37
N PRO A 87 -14.99 -4.24 -4.69
CA PRO A 87 -16.41 -4.14 -5.03
C PRO A 87 -16.97 -2.73 -4.86
N SER A 88 -16.58 -2.03 -3.79
CA SER A 88 -17.04 -0.66 -3.55
C SER A 88 -16.54 0.31 -4.62
N CYS A 89 -15.29 0.16 -5.07
CA CYS A 89 -14.76 1.00 -6.13
C CYS A 89 -15.36 0.66 -7.50
N GLU A 90 -15.79 -0.59 -7.74
CA GLU A 90 -16.49 -0.95 -8.97
C GLU A 90 -17.90 -0.36 -9.04
N PHE A 91 -18.64 -0.40 -7.93
CA PHE A 91 -20.00 0.16 -7.89
C PHE A 91 -20.01 1.68 -7.77
N TYR A 92 -18.94 2.28 -7.21
CA TYR A 92 -18.81 3.72 -7.02
C TYR A 92 -17.47 4.23 -7.54
N PRO A 93 -17.19 4.12 -8.86
CA PRO A 93 -15.88 4.45 -9.42
C PRO A 93 -15.54 5.93 -9.27
N MET A 94 -16.54 6.82 -9.36
CA MET A 94 -16.33 8.24 -9.12
C MET A 94 -15.93 8.56 -7.68
N GLU A 95 -16.32 7.74 -6.71
CA GLU A 95 -15.87 7.90 -5.33
C GLU A 95 -14.41 7.48 -5.17
N ALA A 96 -13.98 6.43 -5.90
CA ALA A 96 -12.57 6.06 -6.00
C ALA A 96 -11.74 7.16 -6.65
N VAL A 97 -12.23 7.80 -7.72
CA VAL A 97 -11.59 8.98 -8.34
C VAL A 97 -11.43 10.12 -7.33
N LYS A 98 -12.52 10.51 -6.67
CA LYS A 98 -12.50 11.62 -5.69
C LYS A 98 -11.51 11.38 -4.56
N THR A 99 -11.48 10.18 -3.98
CA THR A 99 -10.56 9.89 -2.87
C THR A 99 -9.14 9.63 -3.32
N ASN A 100 -8.94 8.72 -4.29
CA ASN A 100 -7.61 8.19 -4.60
C ASN A 100 -6.84 9.05 -5.59
N ILE A 101 -7.51 9.83 -6.44
CA ILE A 101 -6.87 10.68 -7.45
C ILE A 101 -6.95 12.14 -7.02
N ILE A 102 -8.16 12.71 -6.92
CA ILE A 102 -8.34 14.12 -6.57
C ILE A 102 -7.84 14.38 -5.15
N GLY A 103 -8.19 13.52 -4.19
CA GLY A 103 -7.71 13.63 -2.82
C GLY A 103 -6.19 13.57 -2.70
N THR A 104 -5.54 12.73 -3.51
CA THR A 104 -4.06 12.70 -3.60
C THR A 104 -3.52 14.00 -4.18
N SER A 105 -4.13 14.52 -5.24
CA SER A 105 -3.74 15.81 -5.83
C SER A 105 -3.81 16.93 -4.80
N ASN A 106 -4.90 17.02 -4.03
CA ASN A 106 -5.05 18.01 -2.96
C ASN A 106 -3.93 17.91 -1.92
N VAL A 107 -3.66 16.69 -1.43
CA VAL A 107 -2.60 16.44 -0.44
C VAL A 107 -1.24 16.87 -0.99
N LEU A 108 -0.95 16.56 -2.25
CA LEU A 108 0.30 16.92 -2.90
C LEU A 108 0.45 18.43 -3.12
N ASP A 109 -0.59 19.11 -3.60
CA ASP A 109 -0.59 20.55 -3.80
C ASP A 109 -0.36 21.29 -2.48
N VAL A 110 -1.11 20.91 -1.45
CA VAL A 110 -0.98 21.48 -0.11
C VAL A 110 0.39 21.18 0.51
N ALA A 111 0.95 20.00 0.26
CA ALA A 111 2.28 19.65 0.74
C ALA A 111 3.37 20.55 0.12
N VAL A 112 3.27 20.84 -1.18
CA VAL A 112 4.17 21.76 -1.86
C VAL A 112 3.99 23.19 -1.35
N GLU A 113 2.74 23.66 -1.23
CA GLU A 113 2.39 24.99 -0.70
C GLU A 113 2.92 25.21 0.72
N ASN A 114 2.91 24.18 1.56
CA ASN A 114 3.42 24.23 2.94
C ASN A 114 4.91 23.86 3.06
N SER A 115 5.63 23.68 1.94
CA SER A 115 7.05 23.31 1.93
C SER A 115 7.38 22.07 2.76
N ILE A 116 6.50 21.05 2.69
CA ILE A 116 6.70 19.76 3.34
C ILE A 116 7.99 19.12 2.80
N LYS A 117 8.81 18.52 3.66
CA LYS A 117 10.12 18.00 3.23
C LYS A 117 9.98 16.74 2.38
N LYS A 118 9.11 15.83 2.80
CA LYS A 118 8.93 14.53 2.16
C LYS A 118 7.52 13.99 2.35
N ILE A 119 6.94 13.48 1.26
CA ILE A 119 5.66 12.77 1.25
C ILE A 119 5.83 11.37 0.65
N ILE A 120 5.27 10.37 1.34
CA ILE A 120 5.21 8.98 0.87
C ILE A 120 3.76 8.63 0.51
N CYS A 121 3.50 8.32 -0.75
CA CYS A 121 2.20 7.85 -1.24
C CYS A 121 2.13 6.32 -1.23
N LEU A 122 1.02 5.76 -0.72
CA LEU A 122 0.84 4.30 -0.64
C LEU A 122 -0.03 3.79 -1.79
N SER A 123 0.56 2.91 -2.59
CA SER A 123 -0.08 2.22 -3.72
C SER A 123 -0.15 0.70 -3.49
N THR A 124 -0.56 -0.04 -4.51
CA THR A 124 -0.86 -1.48 -4.46
C THR A 124 -0.42 -2.19 -5.74
N ASP A 125 -0.09 -3.47 -5.65
CA ASP A 125 0.13 -4.36 -6.81
C ASP A 125 -0.97 -4.27 -7.88
N LYS A 126 -2.23 -4.01 -7.48
CA LYS A 126 -3.35 -3.85 -8.42
C LYS A 126 -3.26 -2.63 -9.32
N ALA A 127 -2.32 -1.71 -9.04
CA ALA A 127 -2.02 -0.57 -9.91
C ALA A 127 -1.23 -0.99 -11.16
N VAL A 128 -0.58 -2.16 -11.17
CA VAL A 128 0.14 -2.67 -12.35
C VAL A 128 -0.81 -3.48 -13.20
N TYR A 129 -0.91 -3.17 -14.50
CA TYR A 129 -1.88 -3.78 -15.43
C TYR A 129 -3.30 -3.88 -14.81
N PRO A 130 -3.89 -2.76 -14.33
CA PRO A 130 -5.09 -2.80 -13.52
C PRO A 130 -6.29 -3.32 -14.32
N ILE A 131 -7.10 -4.19 -13.70
CA ILE A 131 -8.34 -4.74 -14.30
C ILE A 131 -9.61 -4.32 -13.56
N ASN A 132 -9.46 -3.60 -12.44
CA ASN A 132 -10.56 -3.15 -11.61
C ASN A 132 -10.42 -1.66 -11.27
N SER A 133 -11.55 -1.00 -11.02
CA SER A 133 -11.66 0.44 -10.76
C SER A 133 -10.79 0.90 -9.57
N MET A 134 -10.62 0.05 -8.55
CA MET A 134 -9.70 0.33 -7.43
C MET A 134 -8.26 0.42 -7.91
N GLY A 135 -7.79 -0.60 -8.63
CA GLY A 135 -6.45 -0.65 -9.23
C GLY A 135 -6.21 0.49 -10.21
N VAL A 136 -7.17 0.78 -11.11
CA VAL A 136 -7.08 1.89 -12.06
C VAL A 136 -6.91 3.23 -11.34
N SER A 137 -7.70 3.46 -10.27
CA SER A 137 -7.59 4.71 -9.49
C SER A 137 -6.22 4.87 -8.81
N LYS A 138 -5.60 3.76 -8.38
CA LYS A 138 -4.26 3.76 -7.78
C LYS A 138 -3.14 3.85 -8.82
N ALA A 139 -3.31 3.25 -9.99
CA ALA A 139 -2.41 3.46 -11.13
C ALA A 139 -2.39 4.93 -11.56
N MET A 140 -3.57 5.57 -11.61
CA MET A 140 -3.66 6.99 -11.92
C MET A 140 -3.07 7.87 -10.81
N MET A 141 -3.30 7.51 -9.53
CA MET A 141 -2.65 8.15 -8.39
C MET A 141 -1.12 8.13 -8.52
N GLU A 142 -0.54 7.02 -8.97
CA GLU A 142 0.91 6.93 -9.23
C GLU A 142 1.37 7.91 -10.31
N LYS A 143 0.64 7.99 -11.43
CA LYS A 143 0.94 8.99 -12.46
C LYS A 143 0.84 10.42 -11.93
N VAL A 144 -0.13 10.71 -11.07
CA VAL A 144 -0.31 12.03 -10.46
C VAL A 144 0.88 12.41 -9.57
N PHE A 145 1.33 11.53 -8.67
CA PHE A 145 2.45 11.88 -7.79
C PHE A 145 3.78 11.93 -8.53
N VAL A 146 4.01 11.05 -9.51
CA VAL A 146 5.20 11.09 -10.39
C VAL A 146 5.19 12.34 -11.27
N ALA A 147 4.04 12.80 -11.73
CA ALA A 147 3.96 14.07 -12.46
C ALA A 147 4.27 15.25 -11.52
N LYS A 148 3.73 15.23 -10.29
CA LYS A 148 3.97 16.29 -9.31
C LYS A 148 5.44 16.38 -8.90
N SER A 149 6.16 15.27 -8.80
CA SER A 149 7.57 15.25 -8.39
C SER A 149 8.49 16.09 -9.30
N ARG A 150 8.08 16.33 -10.55
CA ARG A 150 8.80 17.17 -11.53
C ARG A 150 8.69 18.66 -11.22
N ILE A 151 7.66 19.07 -10.48
CA ILE A 151 7.35 20.48 -10.19
C ILE A 151 7.17 20.73 -8.68
N SER A 152 7.62 19.82 -7.82
CA SER A 152 7.42 19.90 -6.37
C SER A 152 8.49 20.71 -5.62
N GLY A 153 9.46 21.28 -6.34
CA GLY A 153 10.56 22.05 -5.78
C GLY A 153 11.33 21.23 -4.74
N ASN A 154 11.44 21.75 -3.52
CA ASN A 154 12.14 21.08 -2.42
C ASN A 154 11.34 19.96 -1.74
N THR A 155 10.05 19.80 -2.07
CA THR A 155 9.20 18.74 -1.52
C THR A 155 9.50 17.44 -2.25
N LYS A 156 10.10 16.44 -1.58
CA LYS A 156 10.31 15.11 -2.17
C LYS A 156 9.01 14.31 -2.18
N VAL A 157 8.53 13.92 -3.36
CA VAL A 157 7.31 13.13 -3.54
C VAL A 157 7.70 11.70 -3.93
N ILE A 158 7.44 10.72 -3.08
CA ILE A 158 7.87 9.33 -3.28
C ILE A 158 6.66 8.40 -3.17
N GLY A 159 6.65 7.32 -3.94
CA GLY A 159 5.66 6.26 -3.87
C GLY A 159 6.19 4.98 -3.26
N THR A 160 5.30 4.20 -2.65
CA THR A 160 5.53 2.80 -2.32
C THR A 160 4.42 1.94 -2.92
N ARG A 161 4.78 0.76 -3.41
CA ARG A 161 3.82 -0.21 -3.96
C ARG A 161 4.08 -1.57 -3.36
N TYR A 162 3.01 -2.19 -2.85
CA TYR A 162 3.09 -3.51 -2.22
C TYR A 162 1.81 -4.32 -2.44
N GLY A 163 1.89 -5.63 -2.18
CA GLY A 163 0.75 -6.53 -2.31
C GLY A 163 -0.27 -6.39 -1.18
N ASN A 164 -1.30 -7.23 -1.19
CA ASN A 164 -2.25 -7.28 -0.08
C ASN A 164 -1.53 -7.63 1.24
N VAL A 165 -1.71 -6.78 2.25
CA VAL A 165 -1.22 -7.08 3.61
C VAL A 165 -2.00 -8.24 4.21
N MET A 166 -1.27 -9.25 4.68
CA MET A 166 -1.82 -10.43 5.34
C MET A 166 -2.65 -10.04 6.57
N ALA A 167 -3.74 -10.77 6.80
CA ALA A 167 -4.69 -10.55 7.90
C ALA A 167 -5.36 -9.16 7.94
N SER A 168 -5.28 -8.37 6.86
CA SER A 168 -5.98 -7.08 6.80
C SER A 168 -7.51 -7.26 6.77
N ARG A 169 -8.25 -6.27 7.30
CA ARG A 169 -9.72 -6.32 7.38
C ARG A 169 -10.37 -6.59 6.01
N GLY A 170 -11.19 -7.63 5.95
CA GLY A 170 -11.89 -8.05 4.73
C GLY A 170 -11.05 -8.90 3.76
N SER A 171 -9.85 -9.31 4.14
CA SER A 171 -9.01 -10.19 3.32
C SER A 171 -9.34 -11.69 3.51
N VAL A 172 -8.66 -12.54 2.73
CA VAL A 172 -8.90 -13.99 2.69
C VAL A 172 -8.49 -14.71 3.99
N ILE A 173 -7.42 -14.27 4.66
CA ILE A 173 -6.92 -14.94 5.88
C ILE A 173 -7.96 -14.83 7.02
N PRO A 174 -8.50 -13.65 7.37
CA PRO A 174 -9.57 -13.55 8.38
C PRO A 174 -10.84 -14.27 7.95
N LEU A 175 -11.16 -14.31 6.64
CA LEU A 175 -12.30 -15.09 6.14
C LEU A 175 -12.11 -16.58 6.40
N PHE A 176 -10.96 -17.15 6.05
CA PHE A 176 -10.65 -18.55 6.27
C PHE A 176 -10.62 -18.88 7.76
N TYR A 177 -10.00 -18.04 8.59
CA TYR A 177 -10.03 -18.21 10.03
C TYR A 177 -11.47 -18.28 10.56
N ASN A 178 -12.33 -17.31 10.18
CA ASN A 178 -13.74 -17.32 10.57
C ASN A 178 -14.49 -18.56 10.06
N GLN A 179 -14.20 -19.02 8.85
CA GLN A 179 -14.79 -20.25 8.32
C GLN A 179 -14.34 -21.48 9.13
N LEU A 180 -13.06 -21.56 9.49
CA LEU A 180 -12.48 -22.68 10.25
C LEU A 180 -13.02 -22.75 11.66
N ILE A 181 -13.03 -21.65 12.42
CA ILE A 181 -13.52 -21.64 13.81
C ILE A 181 -15.03 -21.90 13.91
N ASN A 182 -15.77 -21.64 12.82
CA ASN A 182 -17.21 -21.91 12.73
C ASN A 182 -17.51 -23.23 11.99
N ASN A 183 -16.52 -24.09 11.74
CA ASN A 183 -16.67 -25.38 11.04
C ASN A 183 -17.37 -25.27 9.67
N LYS A 184 -17.21 -24.13 8.98
CA LYS A 184 -17.70 -23.91 7.62
C LYS A 184 -16.66 -24.35 6.59
N PRO A 185 -17.07 -24.71 5.36
CA PRO A 185 -16.14 -24.94 4.26
C PRO A 185 -15.31 -23.70 3.95
N LEU A 186 -14.03 -23.88 3.63
CA LEU A 186 -13.19 -22.81 3.09
C LEU A 186 -13.60 -22.52 1.65
N THR A 187 -13.92 -21.27 1.35
CA THR A 187 -14.31 -20.86 -0.01
C THR A 187 -13.11 -20.30 -0.77
N ILE A 188 -12.57 -21.06 -1.71
CA ILE A 188 -11.46 -20.65 -2.57
C ILE A 188 -12.00 -20.28 -3.94
N THR A 189 -11.49 -19.20 -4.55
CA THR A 189 -11.87 -18.83 -5.91
C THR A 189 -11.22 -19.75 -6.94
N ASN A 190 -9.89 -19.72 -7.02
CA ASN A 190 -9.08 -20.66 -7.77
C ASN A 190 -7.83 -21.03 -6.93
N PRO A 191 -7.55 -22.32 -6.71
CA PRO A 191 -6.43 -22.75 -5.88
C PRO A 191 -5.06 -22.35 -6.44
N ASP A 192 -4.95 -22.18 -7.76
CA ASP A 192 -3.71 -21.84 -8.46
C ASP A 192 -3.45 -20.33 -8.51
N MET A 193 -4.39 -19.51 -8.02
CA MET A 193 -4.13 -18.08 -7.82
C MET A 193 -2.99 -17.89 -6.86
N THR A 194 -2.13 -16.91 -7.15
CA THR A 194 -0.96 -16.63 -6.31
C THR A 194 -0.99 -15.20 -5.84
N ARG A 195 -0.54 -14.97 -4.60
CA ARG A 195 -0.48 -13.63 -4.00
C ARG A 195 0.84 -13.47 -3.29
N PHE A 196 1.39 -12.25 -3.32
CA PHE A 196 2.51 -11.87 -2.47
C PHE A 196 2.10 -11.96 -0.99
N MET A 197 2.96 -12.56 -0.18
CA MET A 197 2.76 -12.72 1.26
C MET A 197 3.57 -11.65 1.99
N MET A 198 2.88 -10.60 2.42
CA MET A 198 3.50 -9.46 3.09
C MET A 198 2.76 -9.12 4.38
N THR A 199 3.51 -8.97 5.48
CA THR A 199 2.92 -8.55 6.76
C THR A 199 2.71 -7.04 6.81
N LEU A 200 1.92 -6.58 7.79
CA LEU A 200 1.74 -5.14 7.99
C LEU A 200 3.05 -4.44 8.39
N GLN A 201 3.91 -5.13 9.13
CA GLN A 201 5.23 -4.59 9.51
C GLN A 201 6.14 -4.45 8.28
N ASN A 202 6.13 -5.42 7.37
CA ASN A 202 6.87 -5.29 6.11
C ASN A 202 6.41 -4.07 5.29
N ALA A 203 5.11 -3.80 5.22
CA ALA A 203 4.60 -2.60 4.56
C ALA A 203 5.06 -1.30 5.23
N VAL A 204 5.18 -1.28 6.57
CA VAL A 204 5.76 -0.14 7.30
C VAL A 204 7.26 -0.01 7.01
N ASP A 205 8.00 -1.11 7.01
CA ASP A 205 9.44 -1.13 6.70
C ASP A 205 9.72 -0.62 5.27
N LEU A 206 8.89 -0.99 4.30
CA LEU A 206 8.95 -0.44 2.94
C LEU A 206 8.77 1.09 2.92
N VAL A 207 7.78 1.61 3.66
CA VAL A 207 7.55 3.07 3.76
C VAL A 207 8.72 3.78 4.41
N LEU A 208 9.32 3.20 5.46
CA LEU A 208 10.51 3.75 6.10
C LEU A 208 11.73 3.70 5.19
N TYR A 209 11.93 2.59 4.49
CA TYR A 209 13.03 2.43 3.55
C TYR A 209 12.95 3.45 2.41
N ALA A 210 11.76 3.62 1.82
CA ALA A 210 11.51 4.65 0.80
C ALA A 210 11.68 6.08 1.37
N PHE A 211 11.28 6.29 2.62
CA PHE A 211 11.47 7.57 3.31
C PHE A 211 12.94 7.91 3.52
N GLU A 212 13.80 6.94 3.79
CA GLU A 212 15.24 7.16 3.98
C GLU A 212 15.98 7.29 2.64
N ASN A 213 15.68 6.42 1.67
CA ASN A 213 16.50 6.22 0.47
C ASN A 213 15.90 6.83 -0.81
N GLY A 214 14.66 7.31 -0.76
CA GLY A 214 13.94 7.75 -1.96
C GLY A 214 14.24 9.17 -2.41
N GLU A 215 14.30 9.32 -3.72
CA GLU A 215 14.33 10.58 -4.46
C GLU A 215 12.96 10.92 -5.05
N SER A 216 12.76 12.20 -5.38
CA SER A 216 11.45 12.68 -5.84
C SER A 216 11.06 12.00 -7.16
N GLY A 217 9.91 11.32 -7.17
CA GLY A 217 9.35 10.57 -8.28
C GLY A 217 9.53 9.06 -8.18
N ASP A 218 10.39 8.58 -7.28
CA ASP A 218 10.65 7.15 -7.14
C ASP A 218 9.41 6.37 -6.70
N ILE A 219 9.29 5.13 -7.19
CA ILE A 219 8.38 4.12 -6.65
C ILE A 219 9.21 2.98 -6.07
N PHE A 220 9.06 2.74 -4.77
CA PHE A 220 9.71 1.62 -4.08
C PHE A 220 8.79 0.42 -3.97
N VAL A 221 9.35 -0.75 -4.24
CA VAL A 221 8.69 -2.05 -4.08
C VAL A 221 9.56 -2.93 -3.19
N GLN A 222 8.97 -3.59 -2.20
CA GLN A 222 9.66 -4.62 -1.46
C GLN A 222 9.52 -5.97 -2.17
N LYS A 223 10.62 -6.70 -2.34
CA LYS A 223 10.58 -8.09 -2.79
C LYS A 223 9.88 -8.91 -1.72
N ALA A 224 8.86 -9.66 -2.12
CA ALA A 224 8.09 -10.50 -1.21
C ALA A 224 7.93 -11.89 -1.82
N PRO A 225 7.97 -12.95 -0.99
CA PRO A 225 7.64 -14.28 -1.46
C PRO A 225 6.13 -14.38 -1.69
N SER A 226 5.68 -15.50 -2.23
CA SER A 226 4.29 -15.72 -2.57
C SER A 226 3.81 -17.11 -2.18
N SER A 227 2.49 -17.27 -2.10
CA SER A 227 1.83 -18.56 -1.90
C SER A 227 0.61 -18.66 -2.82
N SER A 228 0.23 -19.89 -3.18
CA SER A 228 -1.04 -20.13 -3.84
C SER A 228 -2.20 -20.09 -2.84
N ILE A 229 -3.40 -19.75 -3.28
CA ILE A 229 -4.57 -19.73 -2.39
C ILE A 229 -4.90 -21.15 -1.89
N GLY A 230 -4.66 -22.18 -2.72
CA GLY A 230 -4.77 -23.58 -2.34
C GLY A 230 -3.81 -23.94 -1.19
N GLN A 231 -2.53 -23.59 -1.33
CA GLN A 231 -1.53 -23.83 -0.28
C GLN A 231 -1.90 -23.09 1.02
N LEU A 232 -2.29 -21.82 0.93
CA LEU A 232 -2.72 -21.03 2.08
C LEU A 232 -3.88 -21.70 2.83
N ALA A 233 -4.91 -22.17 2.11
CA ALA A 233 -6.04 -22.85 2.71
C ALA A 233 -5.64 -24.15 3.44
N GLU A 234 -4.79 -24.97 2.82
CA GLU A 234 -4.33 -26.23 3.43
C GLU A 234 -3.43 -25.98 4.64
N VAL A 235 -2.52 -25.01 4.59
CA VAL A 235 -1.69 -24.64 5.74
C VAL A 235 -2.55 -24.11 6.89
N MET A 236 -3.54 -23.26 6.62
CA MET A 236 -4.46 -22.79 7.66
C MET A 236 -5.28 -23.94 8.26
N LYS A 237 -5.77 -24.90 7.46
CA LYS A 237 -6.44 -26.10 7.99
C LYS A 237 -5.53 -26.91 8.92
N LYS A 238 -4.26 -27.07 8.57
CA LYS A 238 -3.25 -27.76 9.40
C LYS A 238 -3.04 -27.04 10.73
N ILE A 239 -2.85 -25.72 10.71
CA ILE A 239 -2.68 -24.89 11.93
C ILE A 239 -3.87 -25.06 12.87
N PHE A 240 -5.09 -24.91 12.36
CA PHE A 240 -6.31 -24.99 13.16
C PHE A 240 -6.83 -26.43 13.37
N LYS A 241 -6.07 -27.45 12.97
CA LYS A 241 -6.43 -28.89 13.07
C LYS A 241 -7.85 -29.19 12.54
N SER A 242 -8.26 -28.46 11.51
CA SER A 242 -9.64 -28.50 11.00
C SER A 242 -9.81 -29.51 9.88
N LYS A 243 -10.96 -30.21 9.91
CA LYS A 243 -11.42 -31.12 8.84
C LYS A 243 -12.34 -30.42 7.83
N SER A 244 -12.48 -29.09 7.89
CA SER A 244 -13.32 -28.33 6.97
C SER A 244 -12.98 -28.64 5.51
N LYS A 245 -14.02 -28.87 4.69
CA LYS A 245 -13.85 -29.07 3.25
C LYS A 245 -13.42 -27.76 2.58
N VAL A 246 -12.68 -27.87 1.48
CA VAL A 246 -12.38 -26.75 0.59
C VAL A 246 -13.42 -26.78 -0.55
N LYS A 247 -14.08 -25.66 -0.79
CA LYS A 247 -15.04 -25.48 -1.88
C LYS A 247 -14.50 -24.44 -2.86
N SER A 248 -14.29 -24.86 -4.11
CA SER A 248 -14.02 -23.92 -5.19
C SER A 248 -15.30 -23.18 -5.58
N ILE A 249 -15.25 -21.86 -5.64
CA ILE A 249 -16.37 -20.99 -6.03
C ILE A 249 -16.16 -20.30 -7.38
N GLY A 250 -15.02 -20.57 -8.04
CA GLY A 250 -14.63 -19.93 -9.29
C GLY A 250 -14.02 -18.54 -9.09
N ILE A 251 -13.41 -18.03 -10.16
CA ILE A 251 -12.79 -16.70 -10.19
C ILE A 251 -13.89 -15.64 -10.07
N ARG A 252 -13.76 -14.72 -9.12
CA ARG A 252 -14.70 -13.59 -8.99
C ARG A 252 -14.33 -12.48 -9.97
N HIS A 253 -15.30 -11.64 -10.28
CA HIS A 253 -15.10 -10.48 -11.14
C HIS A 253 -14.01 -9.55 -10.58
N GLY A 254 -13.15 -9.02 -11.45
CA GLY A 254 -12.11 -8.06 -11.10
C GLY A 254 -10.87 -8.65 -10.41
N GLU A 255 -10.69 -9.98 -10.40
CA GLU A 255 -9.52 -10.65 -9.82
C GLU A 255 -8.56 -11.19 -10.89
N LYS A 256 -7.25 -11.08 -10.62
CA LYS A 256 -6.21 -11.68 -11.44
C LYS A 256 -5.81 -13.06 -10.93
N MET A 257 -5.27 -13.89 -11.84
CA MET A 257 -4.60 -15.13 -11.45
C MET A 257 -3.37 -14.85 -10.59
N HIS A 258 -2.52 -13.94 -11.06
CA HIS A 258 -1.28 -13.54 -10.40
C HIS A 258 -1.24 -12.01 -10.32
N GLU A 259 -0.73 -11.48 -9.21
CA GLU A 259 -0.56 -10.05 -9.03
C GLU A 259 0.83 -9.64 -9.50
N THR A 260 0.95 -8.46 -10.09
CA THR A 260 2.21 -7.95 -10.64
C THR A 260 2.69 -6.77 -9.80
N LEU A 261 3.96 -6.76 -9.40
CA LEU A 261 4.56 -5.66 -8.65
C LEU A 261 5.34 -4.69 -9.54
N LEU A 262 6.01 -5.20 -10.58
CA LEU A 262 6.67 -4.39 -11.61
C LEU A 262 6.19 -4.85 -12.99
N SER A 263 5.73 -3.90 -13.81
CA SER A 263 5.50 -4.13 -15.24
C SER A 263 6.82 -4.47 -15.96
N LYS A 264 6.75 -4.94 -17.20
CA LYS A 264 7.97 -5.20 -18.01
C LYS A 264 8.79 -3.92 -18.19
N GLU A 265 8.12 -2.80 -18.43
CA GLU A 265 8.72 -1.48 -18.62
C GLU A 265 9.37 -0.98 -17.32
N GLU A 266 8.67 -1.14 -16.19
CA GLU A 266 9.21 -0.77 -14.88
C GLU A 266 10.40 -1.65 -14.49
N LYS A 267 10.33 -2.95 -14.75
CA LYS A 267 11.41 -3.89 -14.45
C LYS A 267 12.68 -3.55 -15.22
N LEU A 268 12.54 -3.14 -16.47
CA LEU A 268 13.67 -2.76 -17.32
C LEU A 268 14.45 -1.56 -16.79
N VAL A 269 13.77 -0.58 -16.18
CA VAL A 269 14.40 0.63 -15.64
C VAL A 269 14.64 0.58 -14.14
N SER A 270 14.16 -0.46 -13.46
CA SER A 270 14.29 -0.60 -12.01
C SER A 270 15.72 -0.89 -11.58
N GLU A 271 16.10 -0.35 -10.44
CA GLU A 271 17.33 -0.68 -9.74
C GLU A 271 17.05 -1.74 -8.67
N ASP A 272 17.91 -2.75 -8.59
CA ASP A 272 17.86 -3.78 -7.55
C ASP A 272 18.70 -3.34 -6.34
N LEU A 273 18.03 -3.08 -5.22
CA LEU A 273 18.63 -2.60 -3.97
C LEU A 273 18.62 -3.70 -2.89
N GLY A 274 18.81 -4.96 -3.29
CA GLY A 274 18.79 -6.10 -2.39
C GLY A 274 17.36 -6.56 -2.11
N ASN A 275 16.77 -6.14 -0.99
CA ASN A 275 15.38 -6.51 -0.63
C ASN A 275 14.31 -5.64 -1.30
N TYR A 276 14.73 -4.62 -2.04
CA TYR A 276 13.85 -3.63 -2.65
C TYR A 276 14.16 -3.44 -4.13
N PHE A 277 13.15 -3.05 -4.90
CA PHE A 277 13.32 -2.41 -6.20
C PHE A 277 13.02 -0.93 -6.07
N ARG A 278 13.81 -0.10 -6.76
CA ARG A 278 13.53 1.32 -6.99
C ARG A 278 13.20 1.52 -8.45
N ILE A 279 12.02 2.06 -8.73
CA ILE A 279 11.62 2.48 -10.08
C ILE A 279 11.79 4.00 -10.14
N PRO A 280 12.85 4.51 -10.76
CA PRO A 280 13.04 5.95 -10.87
C PRO A 280 12.00 6.56 -11.81
N ALA A 281 11.56 7.78 -11.50
CA ALA A 281 10.77 8.55 -12.46
C ALA A 281 11.64 8.95 -13.67
N ASP A 282 11.09 8.88 -14.89
CA ASP A 282 11.69 9.60 -16.02
C ASP A 282 11.42 11.10 -15.81
N ASN A 283 12.37 11.74 -15.14
CA ASN A 283 12.36 13.14 -14.72
C ASN A 283 13.06 14.08 -15.72
N ARG A 284 13.27 13.64 -16.98
CA ARG A 284 13.98 14.46 -17.98
C ARG A 284 13.02 15.48 -18.62
N ASP A 285 13.08 16.72 -18.13
CA ASP A 285 12.68 18.01 -18.73
C ASP A 285 11.39 18.07 -19.56
N LEU A 286 10.39 17.21 -19.29
CA LEU A 286 9.15 17.12 -20.09
C LEU A 286 9.41 16.90 -21.59
N ASN A 287 10.57 16.32 -21.96
CA ASN A 287 10.91 16.08 -23.36
C ASN A 287 10.10 14.90 -23.91
N TYR A 288 9.27 15.19 -24.92
CA TYR A 288 8.34 14.24 -25.55
C TYR A 288 9.03 13.25 -26.51
N GLU A 289 10.28 13.46 -26.91
CA GLU A 289 10.98 12.66 -27.95
C GLU A 289 10.97 11.14 -27.66
N LYS A 290 11.02 10.69 -26.40
CA LYS A 290 10.95 9.24 -26.09
C LYS A 290 9.57 8.62 -26.29
N TYR A 291 8.52 9.43 -26.39
CA TYR A 291 7.17 8.96 -26.72
C TYR A 291 6.94 8.84 -28.23
N PHE A 292 7.78 9.47 -29.07
CA PHE A 292 7.55 9.57 -30.52
C PHE A 292 8.76 9.18 -31.39
N GLU A 293 9.98 9.55 -31.01
CA GLU A 293 11.17 9.55 -31.88
C GLU A 293 12.32 8.64 -31.39
N LYS A 294 12.40 8.34 -30.08
CA LYS A 294 13.50 7.55 -29.47
C LYS A 294 12.96 6.32 -28.73
N GLY A 295 13.09 5.15 -29.33
CA GLY A 295 12.76 3.85 -28.72
C GLY A 295 13.96 3.08 -28.16
N LEU A 296 13.69 2.03 -27.38
CA LEU A 296 14.70 1.06 -26.94
C LEU A 296 14.98 0.05 -28.06
N LYS A 297 16.26 -0.22 -28.35
CA LYS A 297 16.69 -1.10 -29.46
C LYS A 297 16.41 -2.59 -29.23
N SER A 298 16.19 -3.02 -27.99
CA SER A 298 15.78 -4.38 -27.64
C SER A 298 14.90 -4.39 -26.39
N PHE A 299 13.92 -5.30 -26.36
CA PHE A 299 12.96 -5.48 -25.26
C PHE A 299 13.04 -6.92 -24.78
N SER A 300 13.80 -7.18 -23.71
CA SER A 300 13.79 -8.48 -23.04
C SER A 300 13.84 -8.29 -21.53
N SER A 301 12.67 -8.09 -20.93
CA SER A 301 12.49 -8.16 -19.49
C SER A 301 11.17 -8.86 -19.19
N GLU A 302 11.20 -9.78 -18.23
CA GLU A 302 9.98 -10.35 -17.66
C GLU A 302 9.43 -9.42 -16.59
N GLU A 303 8.11 -9.36 -16.45
CA GLU A 303 7.49 -8.67 -15.31
C GLU A 303 7.85 -9.35 -13.98
N PHE A 304 7.78 -8.62 -12.86
CA PHE A 304 7.92 -9.23 -11.53
C PHE A 304 6.54 -9.44 -10.93
N ASN A 305 6.12 -10.70 -10.77
CA ASN A 305 4.77 -11.05 -10.34
C ASN A 305 4.78 -12.17 -9.27
N SER A 306 3.60 -12.43 -8.70
CA SER A 306 3.45 -13.43 -7.65
C SER A 306 3.57 -14.87 -8.16
N PHE A 307 3.70 -15.08 -9.47
CA PHE A 307 3.95 -16.40 -10.07
C PHE A 307 5.43 -16.73 -10.11
N ASN A 308 6.27 -15.80 -10.56
CA ASN A 308 7.71 -16.00 -10.79
C ASN A 308 8.62 -15.57 -9.63
N THR A 309 8.06 -15.07 -8.52
CA THR A 309 8.80 -14.85 -7.28
C THR A 309 8.99 -16.14 -6.48
N GLU A 310 9.75 -16.06 -5.39
CA GLU A 310 9.96 -17.18 -4.46
C GLU A 310 8.61 -17.71 -3.91
N ARG A 311 8.43 -19.03 -3.96
CA ARG A 311 7.29 -19.74 -3.39
C ARG A 311 7.60 -20.20 -1.98
N LEU A 312 6.77 -19.79 -1.02
CA LEU A 312 6.92 -20.26 0.36
C LEU A 312 6.67 -21.77 0.44
N SER A 313 7.47 -22.46 1.25
CA SER A 313 7.14 -23.80 1.72
C SER A 313 5.96 -23.75 2.71
N ASP A 314 5.30 -24.89 2.93
CA ASP A 314 4.23 -25.00 3.94
C ASP A 314 4.72 -24.57 5.33
N LYS A 315 5.97 -24.92 5.68
CA LYS A 315 6.60 -24.56 6.95
C LYS A 315 6.78 -23.05 7.07
N SER A 316 7.41 -22.43 6.07
CA SER A 316 7.67 -20.98 6.07
C SER A 316 6.37 -20.17 6.03
N LEU A 317 5.33 -20.65 5.33
CA LEU A 317 4.02 -20.02 5.32
C LEU A 317 3.34 -20.13 6.70
N ALA A 318 3.45 -21.28 7.38
CA ALA A 318 2.92 -21.44 8.73
C ALA A 318 3.62 -20.54 9.75
N GLU A 319 4.95 -20.42 9.66
CA GLU A 319 5.75 -19.50 10.49
C GLU A 319 5.33 -18.04 10.25
N LEU A 320 5.12 -17.65 8.99
CA LEU A 320 4.65 -16.31 8.63
C LEU A 320 3.24 -16.04 9.17
N LEU A 321 2.31 -16.99 9.05
CA LEU A 321 0.96 -16.89 9.63
C LEU A 321 0.99 -16.79 11.16
N ALA A 322 1.85 -17.56 11.81
CA ALA A 322 2.04 -17.52 13.26
C ALA A 322 2.57 -16.16 13.73
N SER A 323 3.49 -15.55 12.97
CA SER A 323 4.05 -14.21 13.26
C SER A 323 2.99 -13.10 13.30
N ILE A 324 1.85 -13.30 12.64
CA ILE A 324 0.71 -12.37 12.61
C ILE A 324 -0.50 -12.88 13.41
N GLY A 325 -0.28 -13.85 14.30
CA GLY A 325 -1.26 -14.29 15.30
C GLY A 325 -2.14 -15.49 14.92
N TYR A 326 -1.87 -16.18 13.82
CA TYR A 326 -2.61 -17.38 13.40
C TYR A 326 -1.78 -18.61 13.71
N LYS A 327 -1.97 -19.15 14.92
CA LYS A 327 -1.24 -20.29 15.48
C LYS A 327 -2.19 -21.21 16.24
#